data_AF-A0AAD6XG52-F1
#
_entry.id   AF-A0AAD6XG52-F1
#
_cell.length_a   1.000
_cell.length_b   1.000
_cell.length_c   1.000
_cell.angle_alpha   90.00
_cell.angle_beta   90.00
_cell.angle_gamma   90.00
#
_symmetry.space_group_name_H-M   'P 1'
#
loop_
_entity.id
_entity.type
_entity.pdbx_description
1 polymer ?
#
loop_
_entity_poly.entity_id
_entity_poly.type
_entity_poly.pdbx_seq_one_letter_code
_entity_poly.pdbx_strand_id
1 'polypeptide(L)'
;MSSDIGHVLSTKSRDLQRDTFIFISLSARSELFFVAGINQKLTPASSATIHHWVEILRGESKPEPFWLCPVTVHSAGIMAYYVRPSGPAIEPYSKEPLPAGNYGWYFDRECTARGFPDLTTVPARLYTLEARLNSVSDETGIKLVPDVIPAAEADVAVARDEGRCRFTGCLTDTILVWIIPPAVAWETEDSTLAPRDTTAPFLVAANIITMQRQLRFHFHNNHFTVDVDDDYRILVLRAMGDAQSLLPSHLPRHVKQSAAADHFLRLHCRHSLSVMLLGGDIAEVYSNSMIIQAMSELGVDYAGSDEPEESEMVALEDVRWQSELGQEILAHVMKNRMARSLYESERSVCGSDDDEAPAESAKSVKQIEIDSEDWPTFVEPSKTWQAIDFDPALYSSSSDDVELSKFPRVRIPADWRPPPGAEVALISPKAFLAD
;
A
#
# COMPACT_ATOMS: atom_id res chain seq x y z
N MET A 1 -14.83 21.72 12.24
CA MET A 1 -14.14 20.95 13.29
C MET A 1 -13.31 19.90 12.57
N SER A 2 -12.01 20.14 12.41
CA SER A 2 -11.11 19.13 11.87
C SER A 2 -10.96 18.07 12.97
N SER A 3 -11.54 16.89 12.77
CA SER A 3 -11.17 15.73 13.58
C SER A 3 -9.67 15.58 13.47
N ASP A 4 -8.98 15.43 14.60
CA ASP A 4 -7.55 15.18 14.64
C ASP A 4 -7.28 13.87 13.88
N ILE A 5 -6.88 13.99 12.62
CA ILE A 5 -6.47 12.85 11.81
C ILE A 5 -5.12 12.49 12.43
N GLY A 6 -5.11 11.48 13.32
CA GLY A 6 -3.95 11.11 14.14
C GLY A 6 -2.75 10.57 13.36
N HIS A 7 -2.64 10.90 12.07
CA HIS A 7 -1.56 10.58 11.14
C HIS A 7 -1.35 11.72 10.14
N VAL A 8 -0.11 11.83 9.66
CA VAL A 8 0.30 12.81 8.64
C VAL A 8 -0.04 12.26 7.26
N LEU A 9 -0.76 13.06 6.47
CA LEU A 9 -1.17 12.71 5.11
C LEU A 9 -0.13 13.13 4.09
N SER A 10 0.16 12.29 3.10
CA SER A 10 0.96 12.73 1.96
C SER A 10 0.22 13.75 1.09
N THR A 11 0.95 14.44 0.21
CA THR A 11 0.37 15.35 -0.79
C THR A 11 -0.67 14.65 -1.66
N LYS A 12 -0.44 13.39 -2.04
CA LYS A 12 -1.42 12.58 -2.79
C LYS A 12 -2.75 12.46 -2.04
N SER A 13 -2.71 12.13 -0.74
CA SER A 13 -3.92 11.97 0.06
C SER A 13 -4.68 13.29 0.26
N ARG A 14 -3.94 14.40 0.45
CA ARG A 14 -4.51 15.75 0.53
C ARG A 14 -5.17 16.19 -0.78
N ASP A 15 -4.49 15.98 -1.91
CA ASP A 15 -4.97 16.36 -3.24
C ASP A 15 -6.22 15.55 -3.67
N LEU A 16 -6.30 14.29 -3.23
CA LEU A 16 -7.48 13.45 -3.44
C LEU A 16 -8.60 13.71 -2.42
N GLN A 17 -8.34 14.57 -1.42
CA GLN A 17 -9.27 14.91 -0.34
C GLN A 17 -9.84 13.66 0.35
N ARG A 18 -8.97 12.67 0.59
CA ARG A 18 -9.37 11.43 1.25
C ARG A 18 -9.80 11.71 2.69
N ASP A 19 -10.88 11.08 3.11
CA ASP A 19 -11.46 11.21 4.45
C ASP A 19 -11.74 9.86 5.12
N THR A 20 -11.49 8.77 4.41
CA THR A 20 -11.52 7.41 4.94
C THR A 20 -10.20 6.72 4.66
N PHE A 21 -9.62 6.10 5.68
CA PHE A 21 -8.28 5.51 5.61
C PHE A 21 -8.31 4.08 6.14
N ILE A 22 -7.62 3.18 5.44
CA ILE A 22 -7.55 1.76 5.77
C ILE A 22 -6.10 1.43 6.10
N PHE A 23 -5.87 1.03 7.33
CA PHE A 23 -4.59 0.59 7.85
C PHE A 23 -4.57 -0.93 7.94
N ILE A 24 -3.37 -1.50 7.90
CA ILE A 24 -3.17 -2.87 8.33
C ILE A 24 -2.10 -2.96 9.41
N SER A 25 -2.36 -3.85 10.37
CA SER A 25 -1.42 -4.18 11.44
C SER A 25 -0.66 -5.45 11.09
N LEU A 26 0.66 -5.32 10.93
CA LEU A 26 1.53 -6.43 10.55
C LEU A 26 2.24 -6.97 11.79
N SER A 27 1.59 -7.93 12.45
CA SER A 27 2.13 -8.69 13.59
C SER A 27 2.55 -7.84 14.82
N ALA A 28 3.05 -8.51 15.86
CA ALA A 28 3.41 -7.95 17.17
C ALA A 28 4.46 -6.82 17.16
N ARG A 29 5.08 -6.51 16.01
CA ARG A 29 6.11 -5.46 15.89
C ARG A 29 5.54 -4.03 15.77
N SER A 30 4.23 -3.86 15.85
CA SER A 30 3.56 -2.55 15.88
C SER A 30 3.75 -1.68 14.62
N GLU A 31 4.32 -2.24 13.54
CA GLU A 31 4.42 -1.54 12.26
C GLU A 31 3.07 -1.59 11.55
N LEU A 32 2.51 -0.42 11.32
CA LEU A 32 1.33 -0.26 10.48
C LEU A 32 1.71 0.17 9.08
N PHE A 33 0.90 -0.29 8.15
CA PHE A 33 0.96 0.17 6.78
C PHE A 33 -0.38 0.79 6.45
N PHE A 34 -0.36 2.06 6.07
CA PHE A 34 -1.47 2.67 5.36
C PHE A 34 -1.62 1.95 4.03
N VAL A 35 -2.77 1.33 3.80
CA VAL A 35 -3.01 0.52 2.61
C VAL A 35 -3.72 1.36 1.56
N ALA A 36 -4.81 2.01 1.97
CA ALA A 36 -5.69 2.71 1.05
C ALA A 36 -6.37 3.91 1.69
N GLY A 37 -6.71 4.90 0.87
CA GLY A 37 -7.59 5.97 1.28
C GLY A 37 -8.63 6.33 0.22
N ILE A 38 -9.80 6.73 0.70
CA ILE A 38 -11.02 6.92 -0.07
C ILE A 38 -11.58 8.31 0.24
N ASN A 39 -12.15 8.96 -0.78
CA ASN A 39 -12.96 10.16 -0.63
C ASN A 39 -14.43 9.77 -0.67
N GLN A 40 -15.05 9.61 0.50
CA GLN A 40 -16.44 9.15 0.64
C GLN A 40 -17.46 10.09 0.00
N LYS A 41 -17.11 11.37 -0.17
CA LYS A 41 -17.99 12.35 -0.80
C LYS A 41 -18.14 12.12 -2.30
N LEU A 42 -17.08 11.62 -2.95
CA LEU A 42 -17.08 11.36 -4.39
C LEU A 42 -17.55 9.95 -4.72
N THR A 43 -17.04 8.96 -3.98
CA THR A 43 -17.46 7.56 -4.14
C THR A 43 -17.76 6.96 -2.78
N PRO A 44 -19.03 7.04 -2.32
CA PRO A 44 -19.45 6.38 -1.10
C PRO A 44 -19.16 4.88 -1.17
N ALA A 45 -18.37 4.41 -0.23
CA ALA A 45 -17.95 3.02 -0.12
C ALA A 45 -18.58 2.36 1.10
N SER A 46 -19.04 1.14 0.91
CA SER A 46 -19.47 0.23 1.97
C SER A 46 -18.38 -0.83 2.23
N SER A 47 -18.55 -1.65 3.27
CA SER A 47 -17.70 -2.83 3.46
C SER A 47 -17.72 -3.73 2.22
N ALA A 48 -18.89 -3.96 1.61
CA ALA A 48 -19.03 -4.70 0.35
C ALA A 48 -18.25 -4.10 -0.80
N THR A 49 -18.30 -2.77 -0.94
CA THR A 49 -17.58 -2.05 -2.00
C THR A 49 -16.07 -2.23 -1.85
N ILE A 50 -15.54 -2.14 -0.63
CA ILE A 50 -14.09 -2.31 -0.39
C ILE A 50 -13.67 -3.75 -0.66
N HIS A 51 -14.44 -4.75 -0.24
CA HIS A 51 -14.17 -6.15 -0.56
C HIS A 51 -14.13 -6.39 -2.07
N HIS A 52 -15.11 -5.86 -2.81
CA HIS A 52 -15.17 -5.94 -4.27
C HIS A 52 -13.96 -5.26 -4.93
N TRP A 53 -13.57 -4.07 -4.48
CA TRP A 53 -12.39 -3.39 -5.04
C TRP A 53 -11.09 -4.12 -4.75
N VAL A 54 -10.97 -4.77 -3.58
CA VAL A 54 -9.85 -5.65 -3.25
C VAL A 54 -9.79 -6.84 -4.21
N GLU A 55 -10.94 -7.45 -4.54
CA GLU A 55 -11.02 -8.52 -5.54
C GLU A 55 -10.52 -8.03 -6.91
N ILE A 56 -10.98 -6.86 -7.37
CA ILE A 56 -10.50 -6.24 -8.61
C ILE A 56 -8.97 -6.03 -8.59
N LEU A 57 -8.44 -5.49 -7.49
CA LEU A 57 -7.00 -5.19 -7.35
C LEU A 57 -6.14 -6.46 -7.38
N ARG A 58 -6.62 -7.56 -6.81
CA ARG A 58 -5.92 -8.86 -6.82
C ARG A 58 -6.06 -9.62 -8.14
N GLY A 59 -7.09 -9.34 -8.92
CA GLY A 59 -7.36 -10.05 -10.17
C GLY A 59 -7.89 -11.47 -9.92
N GLU A 60 -7.24 -12.49 -10.47
CA GLU A 60 -7.75 -13.88 -10.40
C GLU A 60 -7.63 -14.54 -9.01
N SER A 61 -6.82 -13.96 -8.11
CA SER A 61 -6.61 -14.50 -6.77
C SER A 61 -7.73 -14.06 -5.83
N LYS A 62 -8.49 -15.02 -5.29
CA LYS A 62 -9.53 -14.73 -4.29
C LYS A 62 -8.90 -14.13 -3.03
N PRO A 63 -9.41 -12.99 -2.53
CA PRO A 63 -8.96 -12.46 -1.27
C PRO A 63 -9.29 -13.40 -0.13
N GLU A 64 -8.40 -13.45 0.86
CA GLU A 64 -8.79 -13.99 2.16
C GLU A 64 -9.86 -13.08 2.75
N PRO A 65 -10.89 -13.64 3.43
CA PRO A 65 -11.89 -12.85 4.12
C PRO A 65 -11.22 -11.88 5.11
N PHE A 66 -11.75 -10.68 5.19
CA PHE A 66 -11.27 -9.69 6.14
C PHE A 66 -12.42 -8.92 6.77
N TRP A 67 -12.11 -8.29 7.90
CA TRP A 67 -13.03 -7.44 8.64
C TRP A 67 -12.44 -6.04 8.71
N LEU A 68 -13.30 -5.05 8.49
CA LEU A 68 -12.97 -3.66 8.76
C LEU A 68 -13.42 -3.36 10.18
N CYS A 69 -12.51 -2.88 11.03
CA CYS A 69 -12.84 -2.40 12.38
C CYS A 69 -12.55 -0.90 12.44
N PRO A 70 -13.45 -0.04 12.96
CA PRO A 70 -13.08 1.34 13.27
C PRO A 70 -11.88 1.36 14.22
N VAL A 71 -10.92 2.25 13.99
CA VAL A 71 -9.69 2.34 14.80
C VAL A 71 -9.39 3.78 15.21
N THR A 72 -8.73 3.91 16.35
CA THR A 72 -8.00 5.13 16.71
C THR A 72 -6.55 4.97 16.29
N VAL A 73 -6.01 5.98 15.62
CA VAL A 73 -4.62 6.04 15.18
C VAL A 73 -3.80 6.79 16.24
N HIS A 74 -2.64 6.25 16.58
CA HIS A 74 -1.75 6.79 17.59
C HIS A 74 -0.33 6.91 17.01
N SER A 75 0.34 8.03 17.25
CA SER A 75 1.76 8.18 16.91
C SER A 75 2.63 7.26 17.76
N ALA A 76 3.39 6.40 17.07
CA ALA A 76 4.38 5.46 17.63
C ALA A 76 5.81 6.00 17.53
N GLY A 77 6.07 6.94 16.63
CA GLY A 77 7.39 7.48 16.33
C GLY A 77 7.31 8.58 15.28
N ILE A 78 8.46 8.96 14.74
CA ILE A 78 8.55 9.92 13.63
C ILE A 78 7.92 9.26 12.40
N MET A 79 6.81 9.83 11.91
CA MET A 79 6.07 9.28 10.76
C MET A 79 5.63 7.82 10.91
N ALA A 80 5.55 7.32 12.15
CA ALA A 80 5.18 5.95 12.46
C ALA A 80 3.96 5.93 13.37
N TYR A 81 3.04 5.00 13.10
CA TYR A 81 1.74 4.94 13.77
C TYR A 81 1.41 3.52 14.22
N TYR A 82 0.59 3.39 15.27
CA TYR A 82 -0.13 2.17 15.62
C TYR A 82 -1.64 2.45 15.71
N VAL A 83 -2.46 1.40 15.59
CA VAL A 83 -3.91 1.50 15.59
C VAL A 83 -4.46 0.61 16.68
N ARG A 84 -5.51 1.10 17.32
CA ARG A 84 -6.27 0.33 18.29
C ARG A 84 -7.73 0.29 17.84
N PRO A 85 -8.38 -0.89 17.80
CA PRO A 85 -9.82 -0.98 17.58
C PRO A 85 -10.56 -0.04 18.53
N SER A 86 -11.43 0.80 17.96
CA SER A 86 -12.25 1.77 18.70
C SER A 86 -13.75 1.45 18.59
N GLY A 87 -14.11 0.44 17.81
CA GLY A 87 -15.48 -0.02 17.63
C GLY A 87 -15.54 -1.49 17.20
N PRO A 88 -16.76 -2.05 17.11
CA PRO A 88 -16.95 -3.43 16.69
C PRO A 88 -16.53 -3.63 15.23
N ALA A 89 -16.12 -4.85 14.89
CA ALA A 89 -15.91 -5.27 13.51
C ALA A 89 -17.19 -5.07 12.68
N ILE A 90 -17.02 -4.52 11.49
CA ILE A 90 -18.08 -4.33 10.50
C ILE A 90 -18.25 -5.63 9.73
N GLU A 91 -19.50 -6.05 9.55
CA GLU A 91 -19.80 -7.28 8.83
C GLU A 91 -19.21 -7.22 7.40
N PRO A 92 -18.50 -8.28 6.96
CA PRO A 92 -18.05 -8.39 5.58
C PRO A 92 -19.24 -8.27 4.64
N TYR A 93 -19.04 -7.60 3.51
CA TYR A 93 -20.10 -7.42 2.51
C TYR A 93 -21.35 -6.66 2.99
N SER A 94 -21.28 -5.94 4.13
CA SER A 94 -22.31 -4.97 4.49
C SER A 94 -22.43 -3.89 3.40
N LYS A 95 -23.66 -3.59 3.00
CA LYS A 95 -24.00 -2.53 2.02
C LYS A 95 -24.21 -1.17 2.67
N GLU A 96 -24.17 -1.10 4.00
CA GLU A 96 -24.29 0.17 4.70
C GLU A 96 -23.06 1.04 4.38
N PRO A 97 -23.28 2.32 3.99
CA PRO A 97 -22.17 3.23 3.72
C PRO A 97 -21.28 3.39 4.95
N LEU A 98 -19.97 3.32 4.75
CA LEU A 98 -19.02 3.54 5.83
C LEU A 98 -18.94 5.04 6.16
N PRO A 99 -19.00 5.43 7.43
CA PRO A 99 -18.71 6.80 7.82
C PRO A 99 -17.24 7.13 7.53
N ALA A 100 -16.95 8.41 7.29
CA ALA A 100 -15.58 8.89 7.20
C ALA A 100 -14.82 8.59 8.50
N GLY A 101 -13.55 8.17 8.39
CA GLY A 101 -12.75 7.79 9.54
C GLY A 101 -11.61 6.81 9.22
N ASN A 102 -10.97 6.31 10.28
CA ASN A 102 -9.88 5.35 10.18
C ASN A 102 -10.41 3.94 10.45
N TYR A 103 -9.99 2.99 9.62
CA TYR A 103 -10.34 1.59 9.73
C TYR A 103 -9.09 0.73 9.73
N GLY A 104 -9.07 -0.31 10.54
CA GLY A 104 -8.09 -1.38 10.45
C GLY A 104 -8.65 -2.55 9.65
N TRP A 105 -7.80 -3.15 8.82
CA TRP A 105 -8.03 -4.42 8.16
C TRP A 105 -7.54 -5.56 9.06
N TYR A 106 -8.43 -6.50 9.37
CA TYR A 106 -8.14 -7.66 10.21
C TYR A 106 -8.61 -8.96 9.57
N PHE A 107 -7.96 -10.08 9.90
CA PHE A 107 -8.25 -11.40 9.32
C PHE A 107 -9.24 -12.23 10.14
N ASP A 108 -9.66 -11.71 11.29
CA ASP A 108 -10.72 -12.29 12.08
C ASP A 108 -11.61 -11.21 12.68
N ARG A 109 -12.75 -11.65 13.20
CA ARG A 109 -13.75 -10.81 13.82
C ARG A 109 -13.31 -10.21 15.16
N GLU A 110 -12.34 -10.85 15.80
CA GLU A 110 -11.73 -10.38 17.05
C GLU A 110 -10.75 -9.22 16.79
N CYS A 111 -10.57 -8.84 15.52
CA CYS A 111 -9.64 -7.82 15.07
C CYS A 111 -8.20 -8.15 15.52
N THR A 112 -7.78 -9.42 15.45
CA THR A 112 -6.39 -9.81 15.72
C THR A 112 -5.53 -9.61 14.47
N ALA A 113 -4.33 -9.05 14.67
CA ALA A 113 -3.37 -8.81 13.60
C ALA A 113 -2.72 -10.15 13.17
N ARG A 114 -2.84 -10.54 11.90
CA ARG A 114 -2.23 -11.76 11.37
C ARG A 114 -1.65 -11.55 9.99
N GLY A 115 -0.32 -11.59 9.87
CA GLY A 115 0.35 -11.68 8.56
C GLY A 115 0.18 -10.47 7.64
N PHE A 116 0.82 -10.56 6.48
CA PHE A 116 0.75 -9.56 5.41
C PHE A 116 -0.47 -9.84 4.53
N PRO A 117 -1.30 -8.84 4.22
CA PRO A 117 -2.36 -9.03 3.24
C PRO A 117 -1.68 -9.16 1.88
N ASP A 118 -2.33 -9.86 0.96
CA ASP A 118 -1.80 -9.90 -0.40
C ASP A 118 -1.88 -8.52 -1.09
N LEU A 119 -2.66 -7.56 -0.57
CA LEU A 119 -2.75 -6.22 -1.16
C LEU A 119 -1.44 -5.44 -1.09
N THR A 120 -0.54 -5.74 -0.13
CA THR A 120 0.78 -5.10 -0.07
C THR A 120 1.75 -5.63 -1.11
N THR A 121 1.44 -6.76 -1.77
CA THR A 121 2.23 -7.29 -2.88
C THR A 121 1.85 -6.66 -4.21
N VAL A 122 0.67 -6.02 -4.29
CA VAL A 122 0.26 -5.24 -5.45
C VAL A 122 1.09 -3.95 -5.45
N PRO A 123 2.02 -3.76 -6.41
CA PRO A 123 2.82 -2.55 -6.45
C PRO A 123 1.88 -1.36 -6.60
N ALA A 124 1.96 -0.41 -5.66
CA ALA A 124 1.23 0.84 -5.76
C ALA A 124 1.66 1.52 -7.06
N ARG A 125 0.74 1.65 -8.01
CA ARG A 125 1.02 2.38 -9.24
C ARG A 125 1.03 3.87 -8.92
N LEU A 126 2.21 4.47 -9.01
CA LEU A 126 2.41 5.87 -8.61
C LEU A 126 1.99 6.86 -9.70
N TYR A 127 1.67 6.38 -10.90
CA TYR A 127 1.45 7.22 -12.08
C TYR A 127 0.10 6.94 -12.71
N THR A 128 -0.56 8.01 -13.16
CA THR A 128 -1.71 7.91 -14.04
C THR A 128 -1.28 7.42 -15.43
N LEU A 129 -2.23 6.94 -16.24
CA LEU A 129 -1.94 6.54 -17.62
C LEU A 129 -1.33 7.69 -18.43
N GLU A 130 -1.86 8.91 -18.28
CA GLU A 130 -1.32 10.11 -18.96
C GLU A 130 0.10 10.45 -18.47
N ALA A 131 0.36 10.42 -17.16
CA ALA A 131 1.69 10.68 -16.60
C ALA A 131 2.71 9.66 -17.10
N ARG A 132 2.32 8.38 -17.18
CA ARG A 132 3.20 7.32 -17.68
C ARG A 132 3.43 7.43 -19.18
N LEU A 133 2.41 7.75 -19.97
CA LEU A 133 2.57 8.03 -21.40
C LEU A 133 3.60 9.12 -21.66
N ASN A 134 3.58 10.18 -20.83
CA ASN A 134 4.54 11.29 -20.93
C ASN A 134 5.94 10.93 -20.40
N SER A 135 6.11 9.96 -19.49
CA SER A 135 7.44 9.56 -19.00
C SER A 135 8.14 8.59 -19.96
N VAL A 136 7.39 7.68 -20.59
CA VAL A 136 7.98 6.65 -21.45
C VAL A 136 8.60 7.25 -22.72
N SER A 137 8.13 8.42 -23.17
CA SER A 137 8.74 9.15 -24.28
C SER A 137 10.17 9.61 -23.98
N ASP A 138 10.49 9.82 -22.71
CA ASP A 138 11.73 10.47 -22.29
C ASP A 138 12.82 9.45 -21.92
N GLU A 139 12.43 8.29 -21.38
CA GLU A 139 13.37 7.34 -20.75
C GLU A 139 14.09 6.41 -21.72
N THR A 140 13.46 5.98 -22.81
CA THR A 140 13.94 4.77 -23.53
C THR A 140 14.60 5.03 -24.87
N GLY A 141 14.38 6.19 -25.50
CA GLY A 141 14.79 6.43 -26.89
C GLY A 141 14.21 5.44 -27.91
N ILE A 142 13.41 4.45 -27.46
CA ILE A 142 12.63 3.56 -28.28
C ILE A 142 11.50 4.41 -28.84
N LYS A 143 11.35 4.42 -30.17
CA LYS A 143 10.16 4.96 -30.82
C LYS A 143 8.96 4.18 -30.26
N LEU A 144 8.31 4.76 -29.25
CA LEU A 144 7.01 4.34 -28.80
C LEU A 144 6.14 4.09 -30.02
N VAL A 145 5.41 2.97 -30.01
CA VAL A 145 4.26 2.82 -30.89
C VAL A 145 3.47 4.12 -30.71
N PRO A 146 3.30 4.94 -31.76
CA PRO A 146 2.57 6.18 -31.62
C PRO A 146 1.24 5.87 -30.95
N ASP A 147 0.79 6.70 -30.00
CA ASP A 147 -0.55 6.63 -29.41
C ASP A 147 -1.62 7.04 -30.45
N VAL A 148 -1.47 6.52 -31.66
CA VAL A 148 -2.25 6.77 -32.85
C VAL A 148 -3.06 5.52 -33.10
N ILE A 149 -4.37 5.70 -33.04
CA ILE A 149 -5.32 4.65 -33.36
C ILE A 149 -5.22 4.36 -34.86
N PRO A 150 -4.89 3.13 -35.29
CA PRO A 150 -4.86 2.82 -36.70
C PRO A 150 -6.27 2.86 -37.30
N ALA A 151 -6.36 3.22 -38.59
CA ALA A 151 -7.62 3.53 -39.24
C ALA A 151 -8.61 2.34 -39.24
N ALA A 152 -8.10 1.10 -39.38
CA ALA A 152 -8.94 -0.08 -39.39
C ALA A 152 -9.68 -0.28 -38.06
N GLU A 153 -8.99 -0.14 -36.94
CA GLU A 153 -9.57 -0.24 -35.60
C GLU A 153 -10.46 0.98 -35.29
N ALA A 154 -10.08 2.17 -35.76
CA ALA A 154 -10.89 3.38 -35.66
C ALA A 154 -12.26 3.21 -36.32
N ASP A 155 -12.29 2.72 -37.57
CA ASP A 155 -13.53 2.52 -38.33
C ASP A 155 -14.46 1.53 -37.62
N VAL A 156 -13.91 0.45 -37.06
CA VAL A 156 -14.68 -0.53 -36.28
C VAL A 156 -15.24 0.10 -35.00
N ALA A 157 -14.45 0.89 -34.28
CA ALA A 157 -14.89 1.56 -33.05
C ALA A 157 -16.00 2.60 -33.34
N VAL A 158 -15.84 3.41 -34.39
CA VAL A 158 -16.84 4.41 -34.82
C VAL A 158 -18.13 3.72 -35.24
N ALA A 159 -18.05 2.64 -36.04
CA ALA A 159 -19.22 1.89 -36.45
C ALA A 159 -19.95 1.24 -35.26
N ARG A 160 -19.19 0.67 -34.30
CA ARG A 160 -19.74 0.08 -33.08
C ARG A 160 -20.47 1.11 -32.22
N ASP A 161 -19.88 2.28 -32.05
CA ASP A 161 -20.39 3.32 -31.15
C ASP A 161 -21.35 4.30 -31.85
N GLU A 162 -21.58 4.15 -33.16
CA GLU A 162 -22.29 5.10 -34.02
C GLU A 162 -21.74 6.54 -33.93
N GLY A 163 -20.44 6.67 -33.64
CA GLY A 163 -19.80 7.96 -33.35
C GLY A 163 -20.29 8.65 -32.06
N ARG A 164 -21.06 7.98 -31.20
CA ARG A 164 -21.54 8.54 -29.93
C ARG A 164 -20.52 8.33 -28.81
N CYS A 165 -20.43 9.32 -27.92
CA CYS A 165 -19.73 9.14 -26.66
C CYS A 165 -20.36 8.01 -25.85
N ARG A 166 -19.54 7.03 -25.44
CA ARG A 166 -19.99 5.86 -24.69
C ARG A 166 -20.48 6.17 -23.29
N PHE A 167 -20.03 7.28 -22.70
CA PHE A 167 -20.47 7.72 -21.38
C PHE A 167 -21.74 8.56 -21.44
N THR A 168 -21.86 9.46 -22.41
CA THR A 168 -22.92 10.48 -22.41
C THR A 168 -23.98 10.28 -23.49
N GLY A 169 -23.74 9.40 -24.47
CA GLY A 169 -24.61 9.19 -25.64
C GLY A 169 -24.59 10.32 -26.67
N CYS A 170 -23.83 11.39 -26.41
CA CYS A 170 -23.77 12.57 -27.28
C CYS A 170 -22.97 12.31 -28.57
N LEU A 171 -23.39 12.91 -29.68
CA LEU A 171 -22.74 12.83 -30.99
C LEU A 171 -21.74 13.95 -31.28
N THR A 172 -21.75 15.03 -30.48
CA THR A 172 -20.92 16.21 -30.76
C THR A 172 -19.62 16.18 -29.95
N ASP A 173 -18.54 16.64 -30.57
CA ASP A 173 -17.20 16.74 -29.96
C ASP A 173 -16.69 15.42 -29.35
N THR A 174 -16.94 14.34 -30.07
CA THR A 174 -16.44 13.01 -29.74
C THR A 174 -15.06 12.77 -30.36
N ILE A 175 -14.24 12.01 -29.66
CA ILE A 175 -12.94 11.53 -30.10
C ILE A 175 -12.81 10.04 -29.80
N LEU A 176 -11.88 9.37 -30.48
CA LEU A 176 -11.50 8.00 -30.16
C LEU A 176 -10.32 8.03 -29.19
N VAL A 177 -10.37 7.16 -28.19
CA VAL A 177 -9.37 7.07 -27.13
C VAL A 177 -9.08 5.61 -26.84
N TRP A 178 -7.82 5.25 -26.59
CA TRP A 178 -7.49 3.93 -26.04
C TRP A 178 -7.97 3.84 -24.59
N ILE A 179 -8.62 2.73 -24.24
CA ILE A 179 -9.00 2.42 -22.85
C ILE A 179 -7.73 2.18 -22.04
N ILE A 180 -6.88 1.27 -22.51
CA ILE A 180 -5.49 1.10 -22.06
C ILE A 180 -4.56 1.48 -23.22
N PRO A 181 -3.79 2.57 -23.12
CA PRO A 181 -2.84 2.94 -24.16
C PRO A 181 -1.81 1.82 -24.39
N PRO A 182 -1.59 1.36 -25.64
CA PRO A 182 -0.66 0.26 -25.92
C PRO A 182 0.76 0.50 -25.41
N ALA A 183 1.21 1.76 -25.34
CA ALA A 183 2.52 2.14 -24.83
C ALA A 183 2.72 1.83 -23.32
N VAL A 184 1.64 1.70 -22.55
CA VAL A 184 1.67 1.38 -21.11
C VAL A 184 1.06 0.01 -20.81
N ALA A 185 0.82 -0.80 -21.83
CA ALA A 185 0.18 -2.12 -21.72
C ALA A 185 0.88 -3.06 -20.73
N TRP A 186 2.21 -3.05 -20.72
CA TRP A 186 3.03 -3.91 -19.87
C TRP A 186 2.85 -3.64 -18.37
N GLU A 187 2.38 -2.44 -18.01
CA GLU A 187 2.06 -2.07 -16.63
C GLU A 187 0.80 -2.78 -16.15
N THR A 188 -0.07 -3.28 -17.03
CA THR A 188 -1.35 -3.88 -16.62
C THR A 188 -1.20 -5.16 -15.81
N GLU A 189 -0.01 -5.80 -15.82
CA GLU A 189 0.29 -7.07 -15.16
C GLU A 189 -0.68 -8.20 -15.55
N ASP A 190 -1.34 -8.07 -16.70
CA ASP A 190 -2.25 -9.09 -17.19
C ASP A 190 -1.46 -10.22 -17.87
N SER A 191 -1.28 -11.33 -17.14
CA SER A 191 -0.62 -12.53 -17.64
C SER A 191 -1.38 -13.22 -18.78
N THR A 192 -2.66 -12.89 -19.00
CA THR A 192 -3.51 -13.55 -20.00
C THR A 192 -3.30 -13.02 -21.41
N LEU A 193 -2.84 -11.76 -21.57
CA LEU A 193 -2.82 -11.11 -22.88
C LEU A 193 -1.55 -11.37 -23.70
N ALA A 194 -0.35 -11.50 -23.11
CA ALA A 194 0.90 -11.89 -23.80
C ALA A 194 2.13 -11.79 -22.87
N PRO A 195 3.31 -12.30 -23.30
CA PRO A 195 4.60 -11.89 -22.72
C PRO A 195 4.73 -10.36 -22.67
N ARG A 196 5.46 -9.85 -21.68
CA ARG A 196 5.66 -8.40 -21.41
C ARG A 196 6.15 -7.57 -22.61
N ASP A 197 6.61 -8.23 -23.68
CA ASP A 197 7.30 -7.61 -24.80
C ASP A 197 6.42 -7.31 -26.03
N THR A 198 5.10 -7.57 -25.99
CA THR A 198 4.23 -7.30 -27.15
C THR A 198 3.02 -6.42 -26.84
N THR A 199 2.83 -5.36 -27.62
CA THR A 199 1.66 -4.47 -27.56
C THR A 199 0.50 -4.93 -28.45
N ALA A 200 0.72 -5.94 -29.29
CA ALA A 200 -0.25 -6.43 -30.26
C ALA A 200 -1.64 -6.77 -29.66
N PRO A 201 -1.75 -7.39 -28.46
CA PRO A 201 -3.06 -7.66 -27.85
C PRO A 201 -3.88 -6.39 -27.54
N PHE A 202 -3.21 -5.24 -27.38
CA PHE A 202 -3.83 -3.97 -27.05
C PHE A 202 -4.19 -3.14 -28.29
N LEU A 203 -3.67 -3.51 -29.48
CA LEU A 203 -3.95 -2.86 -30.75
C LEU A 203 -5.21 -3.45 -31.39
N VAL A 204 -6.34 -3.35 -30.69
CA VAL A 204 -7.63 -3.91 -31.12
C VAL A 204 -8.76 -2.91 -30.92
N ALA A 205 -9.78 -2.96 -31.78
CA ALA A 205 -10.94 -2.08 -31.67
C ALA A 205 -11.71 -2.19 -30.34
N ALA A 206 -11.62 -3.35 -29.67
CA ALA A 206 -12.21 -3.55 -28.34
C ALA A 206 -11.56 -2.68 -27.25
N ASN A 207 -10.30 -2.29 -27.42
CA ASN A 207 -9.55 -1.41 -26.52
C ASN A 207 -9.74 0.08 -26.86
N ILE A 208 -10.61 0.42 -27.81
CA ILE A 208 -10.92 1.80 -28.19
C ILE A 208 -12.30 2.15 -27.66
N ILE A 209 -12.44 3.36 -27.15
CA ILE A 209 -13.71 3.93 -26.71
C ILE A 209 -13.95 5.29 -27.38
N THR A 210 -15.17 5.50 -27.89
CA THR A 210 -15.61 6.83 -28.33
C THR A 210 -16.03 7.65 -27.11
N MET A 211 -15.47 8.84 -26.94
CA MET A 211 -15.64 9.66 -25.73
C MET A 211 -15.76 11.13 -26.10
N GLN A 212 -16.53 11.91 -25.34
CA GLN A 212 -16.48 13.38 -25.45
C GLN A 212 -15.07 13.88 -25.11
N ARG A 213 -14.56 14.82 -25.90
CA ARG A 213 -13.19 15.35 -25.77
C ARG A 213 -12.87 15.83 -24.36
N GLN A 214 -13.82 16.52 -23.71
CA GLN A 214 -13.66 17.05 -22.35
C GLN A 214 -13.45 15.96 -21.27
N LEU A 215 -13.89 14.71 -21.51
CA LEU A 215 -13.71 13.61 -20.57
C LEU A 215 -12.34 12.92 -20.73
N ARG A 216 -11.65 13.09 -21.87
CA ARG A 216 -10.38 12.39 -22.17
C ARG A 216 -9.35 12.59 -21.07
N PHE A 217 -9.10 13.85 -20.71
CA PHE A 217 -8.11 14.21 -19.71
C PHE A 217 -8.40 13.51 -18.37
N HIS A 218 -9.66 13.53 -17.94
CA HIS A 218 -10.08 12.92 -16.69
C HIS A 218 -10.00 11.39 -16.71
N PHE A 219 -10.31 10.77 -17.83
CA PHE A 219 -10.24 9.32 -17.99
C PHE A 219 -8.78 8.82 -17.93
N HIS A 220 -7.88 9.40 -18.73
CA HIS A 220 -6.45 9.03 -18.73
C HIS A 220 -5.69 9.47 -17.48
N ASN A 221 -6.19 10.45 -16.73
CA ASN A 221 -5.68 10.76 -15.40
C ASN A 221 -6.36 9.96 -14.29
N ASN A 222 -7.16 8.94 -14.63
CA ASN A 222 -7.83 8.04 -13.68
C ASN A 222 -8.77 8.75 -12.68
N HIS A 223 -9.29 9.93 -13.02
CA HIS A 223 -10.25 10.64 -12.18
C HIS A 223 -11.59 9.91 -12.09
N PHE A 224 -11.90 9.07 -13.09
CA PHE A 224 -13.04 8.16 -13.06
C PHE A 224 -12.74 6.88 -13.83
N THR A 225 -13.52 5.83 -13.56
CA THR A 225 -13.45 4.54 -14.29
C THR A 225 -14.82 3.86 -14.34
N VAL A 226 -14.90 2.70 -15.00
CA VAL A 226 -16.11 1.86 -15.08
C VAL A 226 -15.87 0.55 -14.37
N ASP A 227 -16.67 0.29 -13.34
CA ASP A 227 -16.77 -1.01 -12.69
C ASP A 227 -17.73 -1.89 -13.47
N VAL A 228 -17.19 -2.71 -14.38
CA VAL A 228 -17.97 -3.61 -15.23
C VAL A 228 -18.76 -4.62 -14.39
N ASP A 229 -18.21 -5.02 -13.24
CA ASP A 229 -18.75 -6.10 -12.42
C ASP A 229 -19.78 -5.59 -11.39
N ASP A 230 -19.85 -4.26 -11.15
CA ASP A 230 -20.93 -3.56 -10.43
C ASP A 230 -21.91 -2.87 -11.41
N ASP A 231 -22.50 -3.66 -12.31
CA ASP A 231 -23.47 -3.21 -13.32
C ASP A 231 -23.02 -2.01 -14.18
N TYR A 232 -21.74 -1.99 -14.57
CA TYR A 232 -21.13 -0.88 -15.32
C TYR A 232 -21.23 0.47 -14.60
N ARG A 233 -21.21 0.47 -13.26
CA ARG A 233 -21.19 1.70 -12.46
C ARG A 233 -19.96 2.54 -12.80
N ILE A 234 -20.17 3.84 -12.93
CA ILE A 234 -19.10 4.81 -13.11
C ILE A 234 -18.62 5.26 -11.72
N LEU A 235 -17.34 5.02 -11.44
CA LEU A 235 -16.70 5.40 -10.18
C LEU A 235 -15.96 6.72 -10.39
N VAL A 236 -16.29 7.75 -9.60
CA VAL A 236 -15.60 9.05 -9.64
C VAL A 236 -14.60 9.10 -8.49
N LEU A 237 -13.33 8.92 -8.82
CA LEU A 237 -12.24 8.77 -7.86
C LEU A 237 -11.57 10.11 -7.52
N ARG A 238 -11.75 11.13 -8.37
CA ARG A 238 -11.27 12.49 -8.15
C ARG A 238 -12.28 13.50 -8.68
N ALA A 239 -12.36 14.68 -8.06
CA ALA A 239 -13.21 15.76 -8.51
C ALA A 239 -12.84 16.19 -9.94
N MET A 240 -13.85 16.40 -10.79
CA MET A 240 -13.67 16.78 -12.21
C MET A 240 -14.31 18.13 -12.56
N GLY A 241 -14.74 18.90 -11.55
CA GLY A 241 -15.47 20.14 -11.77
C GLY A 241 -16.72 19.92 -12.63
N ASP A 242 -16.95 20.80 -13.59
CA ASP A 242 -18.13 20.77 -14.46
C ASP A 242 -18.23 19.48 -15.30
N ALA A 243 -17.09 18.86 -15.65
CA ALA A 243 -17.07 17.63 -16.44
C ALA A 243 -17.72 16.45 -15.71
N GLN A 244 -17.79 16.49 -14.37
CA GLN A 244 -18.46 15.46 -13.59
C GLN A 244 -19.96 15.37 -13.88
N SER A 245 -20.61 16.52 -14.18
CA SER A 245 -22.04 16.58 -14.47
C SER A 245 -22.44 15.85 -15.77
N LEU A 246 -21.47 15.55 -16.62
CA LEU A 246 -21.67 14.84 -17.87
C LEU A 246 -21.81 13.33 -17.67
N LEU A 247 -21.21 12.81 -16.60
CA LEU A 247 -21.17 11.38 -16.36
C LEU A 247 -22.49 10.92 -15.75
N PRO A 248 -23.15 9.91 -16.34
CA PRO A 248 -24.22 9.21 -15.66
C PRO A 248 -23.66 8.38 -14.50
N SER A 249 -24.55 7.81 -13.69
CA SER A 249 -24.14 6.88 -12.62
C SER A 249 -23.62 5.54 -13.15
N HIS A 250 -24.07 5.12 -14.33
CA HIS A 250 -23.72 3.85 -14.97
C HIS A 250 -23.51 4.06 -16.47
N LEU A 251 -22.64 3.25 -17.07
CA LEU A 251 -22.40 3.29 -18.50
C LEU A 251 -23.71 2.98 -19.25
N PRO A 252 -24.19 3.89 -20.12
CA PRO A 252 -25.44 3.68 -20.84
C PRO A 252 -25.43 2.42 -21.71
N ARG A 253 -26.45 1.56 -21.57
CA ARG A 253 -26.58 0.28 -22.31
C ARG A 253 -27.08 0.41 -23.76
N HIS A 254 -27.03 1.61 -24.35
CA HIS A 254 -27.53 1.84 -25.71
C HIS A 254 -26.66 1.17 -26.79
N VAL A 255 -25.42 0.80 -26.46
CA VAL A 255 -24.55 0.03 -27.35
C VAL A 255 -24.27 -1.33 -26.73
N LYS A 256 -24.36 -2.38 -27.56
CA LYS A 256 -24.03 -3.74 -27.15
C LYS A 256 -22.55 -3.81 -26.77
N GLN A 257 -22.31 -4.08 -25.51
CA GLN A 257 -20.97 -4.24 -24.98
C GLN A 257 -20.44 -5.64 -25.31
N SER A 258 -19.18 -5.74 -25.73
CA SER A 258 -18.52 -7.01 -26.01
C SER A 258 -17.67 -7.44 -24.82
N ALA A 259 -17.56 -8.75 -24.59
CA ALA A 259 -16.70 -9.31 -23.54
C ALA A 259 -15.23 -8.85 -23.69
N ALA A 260 -14.78 -8.62 -24.93
CA ALA A 260 -13.45 -8.08 -25.19
C ALA A 260 -13.30 -6.62 -24.74
N ALA A 261 -14.30 -5.77 -24.94
CA ALA A 261 -14.26 -4.38 -24.45
C ALA A 261 -14.35 -4.33 -22.92
N ASP A 262 -15.14 -5.22 -22.32
CA ASP A 262 -15.24 -5.36 -20.86
C ASP A 262 -13.92 -5.71 -20.21
N HIS A 263 -13.13 -6.55 -20.86
CA HIS A 263 -11.80 -6.89 -20.40
C HIS A 263 -10.90 -5.64 -20.25
N PHE A 264 -10.83 -4.77 -21.27
CA PHE A 264 -10.06 -3.52 -21.18
C PHE A 264 -10.62 -2.53 -20.16
N LEU A 265 -11.94 -2.45 -20.01
CA LEU A 265 -12.54 -1.63 -18.95
C LEU A 265 -12.20 -2.14 -17.55
N ARG A 266 -12.18 -3.47 -17.32
CA ARG A 266 -11.71 -4.05 -16.05
C ARG A 266 -10.24 -3.73 -15.80
N LEU A 267 -9.38 -3.82 -16.81
CA LEU A 267 -7.98 -3.41 -16.69
C LEU A 267 -7.84 -1.93 -16.31
N HIS A 268 -8.62 -1.05 -16.94
CA HIS A 268 -8.64 0.37 -16.62
C HIS A 268 -9.17 0.63 -15.21
N CYS A 269 -10.21 -0.10 -14.78
CA CYS A 269 -10.73 -0.05 -13.41
C CYS A 269 -9.68 -0.46 -12.39
N ARG A 270 -9.05 -1.62 -12.57
CA ARG A 270 -7.98 -2.11 -11.71
C ARG A 270 -6.83 -1.11 -11.61
N HIS A 271 -6.37 -0.58 -12.75
CA HIS A 271 -5.32 0.45 -12.77
C HIS A 271 -5.76 1.71 -12.01
N SER A 272 -6.95 2.23 -12.31
CA SER A 272 -7.46 3.45 -11.69
C SER A 272 -7.61 3.30 -10.17
N LEU A 273 -8.13 2.16 -9.70
CA LEU A 273 -8.21 1.86 -8.27
C LEU A 273 -6.81 1.77 -7.64
N SER A 274 -5.84 1.13 -8.31
CA SER A 274 -4.48 1.02 -7.77
C SER A 274 -3.81 2.40 -7.62
N VAL A 275 -4.02 3.31 -8.57
CA VAL A 275 -3.48 4.67 -8.53
C VAL A 275 -4.22 5.52 -7.48
N MET A 276 -5.54 5.43 -7.43
CA MET A 276 -6.36 6.38 -6.66
C MET A 276 -6.71 5.92 -5.25
N LEU A 277 -6.68 4.62 -4.95
CA LEU A 277 -6.97 4.11 -3.62
C LEU A 277 -5.69 3.81 -2.85
N LEU A 278 -4.74 3.11 -3.45
CA LEU A 278 -3.56 2.64 -2.73
C LEU A 278 -2.58 3.76 -2.41
N GLY A 279 -1.80 3.53 -1.36
CA GLY A 279 -0.73 4.44 -0.98
C GLY A 279 -1.24 5.78 -0.48
N GLY A 280 -0.40 6.81 -0.48
CA GLY A 280 -0.72 8.12 0.08
C GLY A 280 -0.40 8.26 1.57
N ASP A 281 0.40 7.33 2.09
CA ASP A 281 1.10 7.49 3.36
C ASP A 281 2.25 8.49 3.23
N ILE A 282 2.60 9.15 4.33
CA ILE A 282 3.73 10.06 4.36
C ILE A 282 5.08 9.34 4.14
N ALA A 283 5.16 8.04 4.44
CA ALA A 283 6.33 7.20 4.15
C ALA A 283 6.65 7.08 2.65
N GLU A 284 5.70 7.41 1.77
CA GLU A 284 5.97 7.51 0.32
C GLU A 284 6.79 8.76 -0.04
N VAL A 285 6.73 9.79 0.81
CA VAL A 285 7.46 11.05 0.62
C VAL A 285 8.79 11.02 1.35
N TYR A 286 8.81 10.44 2.56
CA TYR A 286 10.00 10.34 3.40
C TYR A 286 10.34 8.88 3.65
N SER A 287 11.31 8.35 2.90
CA SER A 287 11.86 7.03 3.19
C SER A 287 12.54 7.00 4.56
N ASN A 288 12.68 5.81 5.16
CA ASN A 288 13.44 5.65 6.41
C ASN A 288 14.86 6.23 6.31
N SER A 289 15.52 6.10 5.16
CA SER A 289 16.84 6.70 4.92
C SER A 289 16.81 8.22 4.95
N MET A 290 15.79 8.86 4.36
CA MET A 290 15.60 10.31 4.42
C MET A 290 15.30 10.79 5.83
N ILE A 291 14.50 10.03 6.59
CA ILE A 291 14.19 10.34 8.00
C ILE A 291 15.47 10.29 8.83
N ILE A 292 16.25 9.20 8.73
CA ILE A 292 17.52 9.03 9.44
C ILE A 292 18.51 10.14 9.06
N GLN A 293 18.60 10.47 7.78
CA GLN A 293 19.46 11.57 7.31
C GLN A 293 19.02 12.91 7.90
N ALA A 294 17.73 13.24 7.85
CA ALA A 294 17.20 14.49 8.40
C ALA A 294 17.42 14.58 9.91
N MET A 295 17.24 13.49 10.65
CA MET A 295 17.55 13.42 12.08
C MET A 295 19.03 13.72 12.34
N SER A 296 19.95 13.05 11.63
CA SER A 296 21.39 13.28 11.75
C SER A 296 21.78 14.72 11.40
N GLU A 297 21.21 15.28 10.34
CA GLU A 297 21.43 16.67 9.92
C GLU A 297 20.95 17.70 10.95
N LEU A 298 19.96 17.34 11.77
CA LEU A 298 19.40 18.15 12.85
C LEU A 298 20.09 17.90 14.21
N GLY A 299 21.08 17.00 14.26
CA GLY A 299 21.77 16.63 15.49
C GLY A 299 20.93 15.76 16.43
N VAL A 300 19.98 14.99 15.88
CA VAL A 300 19.15 14.03 16.62
C VAL A 300 19.69 12.63 16.37
N ASP A 301 20.31 12.02 17.38
CA ASP A 301 20.83 10.66 17.28
C ASP A 301 19.69 9.63 17.28
N TYR A 302 19.77 8.67 16.35
CA TYR A 302 18.81 7.56 16.23
C TYR A 302 19.11 6.44 17.24
N ALA A 303 20.34 6.36 17.74
CA ALA A 303 20.86 5.19 18.44
C ALA A 303 20.34 4.98 19.88
N GLY A 304 19.47 5.86 20.40
CA GLY A 304 19.06 5.80 21.81
C GLY A 304 20.25 5.87 22.78
N SER A 305 21.40 6.35 22.30
CA SER A 305 22.52 6.78 23.11
C SER A 305 22.00 7.82 24.09
N ASP A 306 22.37 7.66 25.37
CA ASP A 306 22.02 8.62 26.40
C ASP A 306 22.53 10.00 25.98
N GLU A 307 21.56 10.85 25.64
CA GLU A 307 21.70 12.26 25.26
C GLU A 307 22.50 12.53 23.97
N PRO A 308 21.89 13.02 22.88
CA PRO A 308 22.57 14.08 22.16
C PRO A 308 22.70 15.22 23.17
N GLU A 309 23.92 15.59 23.56
CA GLU A 309 24.13 16.79 24.38
C GLU A 309 23.34 17.93 23.72
N GLU A 310 22.59 18.76 24.46
CA GLU A 310 21.84 19.88 23.85
C GLU A 310 22.75 20.80 23.00
N SER A 311 24.06 20.73 23.25
CA SER A 311 25.12 21.37 22.47
C SER A 311 25.33 20.82 21.06
N GLU A 312 24.80 19.64 20.71
CA GLU A 312 24.95 18.99 19.40
C GLU A 312 23.72 19.16 18.49
N MET A 313 22.57 19.55 19.05
CA MET A 313 21.38 19.84 18.26
C MET A 313 21.53 21.16 17.50
N VAL A 314 21.02 21.17 16.26
CA VAL A 314 20.94 22.39 15.47
C VAL A 314 19.95 23.37 16.13
N ALA A 315 20.30 24.67 16.13
CA ALA A 315 19.45 25.74 16.64
C ALA A 315 18.00 25.64 16.12
N LEU A 316 17.01 25.86 16.99
CA LEU A 316 15.58 25.70 16.66
C LEU A 316 15.09 26.68 15.59
N GLU A 317 15.83 27.76 15.37
CA GLU A 317 15.58 28.74 14.31
C GLU A 317 16.00 28.25 12.91
N ASP A 318 16.71 27.12 12.80
CA ASP A 318 17.10 26.54 11.52
C ASP A 318 15.87 26.19 10.69
N VAL A 319 15.90 26.58 9.41
CA VAL A 319 14.78 26.41 8.46
C VAL A 319 14.36 24.95 8.29
N ARG A 320 15.27 23.99 8.54
CA ARG A 320 14.96 22.56 8.44
C ARG A 320 13.91 22.13 9.46
N TRP A 321 13.87 22.74 10.64
CA TRP A 321 12.81 22.52 11.64
C TRP A 321 11.43 22.99 11.17
N GLN A 322 11.38 23.89 10.18
CA GLN A 322 10.12 24.40 9.62
C GLN A 322 9.54 23.50 8.53
N SER A 323 10.28 22.48 8.09
CA SER A 323 9.77 21.46 7.17
C SER A 323 8.79 20.51 7.87
N GLU A 324 7.89 19.87 7.11
CA GLU A 324 6.92 18.88 7.65
C GLU A 324 7.66 17.75 8.41
N LEU A 325 8.74 17.22 7.83
CA LEU A 325 9.59 16.22 8.48
C LEU A 325 10.31 16.78 9.73
N GLY A 326 10.85 17.99 9.67
CA GLY A 326 11.51 18.62 10.81
C GLY A 326 10.57 18.85 11.99
N GLN A 327 9.33 19.24 11.74
CA GLN A 327 8.30 19.41 12.77
C GLN A 327 7.95 18.09 13.45
N GLU A 328 7.84 16.99 12.69
CA GLU A 328 7.58 15.65 13.25
C GLU A 328 8.77 15.12 14.06
N ILE A 329 10.01 15.34 13.58
CA ILE A 329 11.22 15.02 14.35
C ILE A 329 11.22 15.80 15.67
N LEU A 330 10.95 17.10 15.63
CA LEU A 330 10.93 17.95 16.82
C LEU A 330 9.85 17.51 17.82
N ALA A 331 8.64 17.22 17.33
CA ALA A 331 7.54 16.74 18.16
C ALA A 331 7.91 15.42 18.87
N HIS A 332 8.57 14.50 18.15
CA HIS A 332 9.05 13.25 18.72
C HIS A 332 10.12 13.48 19.81
N VAL A 333 11.11 14.33 19.54
CA VAL A 333 12.15 14.70 20.53
C VAL A 333 11.52 15.28 21.79
N MET A 334 10.58 16.20 21.66
CA MET A 334 9.91 16.83 22.81
C MET A 334 9.09 15.82 23.61
N LYS A 335 8.35 14.92 22.94
CA LYS A 335 7.57 13.86 23.59
C LYS A 335 8.46 12.92 24.42
N ASN A 336 9.59 12.50 23.88
CA ASN A 336 10.53 11.63 24.58
C ASN A 336 11.17 12.31 25.79
N ARG A 337 11.55 13.60 25.65
CA ARG A 337 12.06 14.40 26.78
C ARG A 337 11.04 14.51 27.92
N MET A 338 9.77 14.78 27.60
CA MET A 338 8.71 14.84 28.61
C MET A 338 8.47 13.50 29.30
N ALA A 339 8.40 12.40 28.54
CA ALA A 339 8.19 11.06 29.09
C ALA A 339 9.32 10.64 30.04
N ARG A 340 10.57 10.96 29.68
CA ARG A 340 11.75 10.70 30.53
C ARG A 340 11.73 11.54 31.80
N SER A 341 11.42 12.84 31.71
CA SER A 341 11.30 13.72 32.88
C SER A 341 10.26 13.20 33.88
N LEU A 342 9.12 12.69 33.40
CA LEU A 342 8.11 12.06 34.24
C LEU A 342 8.66 10.80 34.92
N TYR A 343 9.30 9.90 34.16
CA TYR A 343 9.89 8.68 34.71
C TYR A 343 10.98 8.96 35.77
N GLU A 344 11.83 9.96 35.54
CA GLU A 344 12.86 10.39 36.50
C GLU A 344 12.23 11.00 37.76
N SER A 345 11.14 11.76 37.62
CA SER A 345 10.40 12.31 38.75
C SER A 345 9.77 11.22 39.61
N GLU A 346 9.19 10.18 39.00
CA GLU A 346 8.62 9.03 39.71
C GLU A 346 9.70 8.22 40.42
N ARG A 347 10.86 8.03 39.78
CA ARG A 347 12.00 7.32 40.39
C ARG A 347 12.62 8.09 41.56
N SER A 348 12.66 9.42 41.48
CA SER A 348 13.15 10.30 42.55
C SER A 348 12.19 10.34 43.75
N VAL A 349 10.87 10.30 43.51
CA VAL A 349 9.84 10.30 44.57
C VAL A 349 9.78 8.97 45.32
N CYS A 350 10.13 7.86 44.68
CA CYS A 350 10.34 6.57 45.36
C CYS A 350 11.74 6.44 45.99
N GLY A 351 12.44 7.57 46.19
CA GLY A 351 13.79 7.64 46.74
C GLY A 351 13.95 6.82 48.01
N SER A 352 14.78 5.78 47.89
CA SER A 352 15.94 5.55 48.75
C SER A 352 15.78 5.99 50.22
N ASP A 353 14.90 5.30 50.95
CA ASP A 353 15.09 5.06 52.39
C ASP A 353 16.11 3.91 52.60
N ASP A 354 17.20 3.88 51.82
CA ASP A 354 18.39 3.10 52.15
C ASP A 354 19.31 3.98 52.99
N ASP A 355 18.79 4.46 54.12
CA ASP A 355 19.60 4.78 55.27
C ASP A 355 20.11 3.45 55.85
N GLU A 356 21.41 3.21 55.68
CA GLU A 356 22.29 2.43 56.55
C GLU A 356 21.65 1.25 57.33
N ALA A 357 21.79 0.03 56.79
CA ALA A 357 21.78 -1.17 57.62
C ALA A 357 22.89 -2.15 57.19
N PRO A 358 23.68 -2.68 58.13
CA PRO A 358 24.82 -3.54 57.83
C PRO A 358 24.35 -4.93 57.39
N ALA A 359 25.21 -5.58 56.60
CA ALA A 359 25.05 -6.96 56.18
C ALA A 359 24.70 -7.89 57.35
N GLU A 360 23.49 -8.44 57.36
CA GLU A 360 23.21 -9.86 57.63
C GLU A 360 21.70 -10.18 57.68
N SER A 361 21.37 -11.37 57.19
CA SER A 361 20.11 -12.11 57.31
C SER A 361 19.03 -11.85 56.24
N ALA A 362 19.01 -12.79 55.29
CA ALA A 362 17.86 -13.09 54.47
C ALA A 362 16.66 -13.48 55.35
N LYS A 363 15.56 -12.73 55.24
CA LYS A 363 14.21 -13.20 55.56
C LYS A 363 13.21 -12.67 54.54
N SER A 364 12.38 -13.58 54.06
CA SER A 364 11.36 -13.43 53.04
C SER A 364 10.45 -12.24 53.26
N VAL A 365 10.35 -11.36 52.25
CA VAL A 365 9.23 -10.43 52.11
C VAL A 365 8.28 -10.99 51.06
N LYS A 366 7.01 -11.08 51.45
CA LYS A 366 5.90 -11.58 50.65
C LYS A 366 5.73 -10.70 49.40
N GLN A 367 5.68 -11.39 48.27
CA GLN A 367 5.16 -10.91 46.99
C GLN A 367 3.81 -10.22 47.21
N ILE A 368 3.71 -8.96 46.79
CA ILE A 368 2.43 -8.28 46.61
C ILE A 368 1.84 -8.87 45.32
N GLU A 369 0.80 -9.68 45.47
CA GLU A 369 -0.07 -10.09 44.36
C GLU A 369 -0.69 -8.82 43.75
N ILE A 370 -0.30 -8.53 42.51
CA ILE A 370 -1.10 -7.74 41.58
C ILE A 370 -1.70 -8.77 40.63
N ASP A 371 -3.03 -8.87 40.63
CA ASP A 371 -3.78 -9.83 39.81
C ASP A 371 -3.39 -9.71 38.34
N SER A 372 -2.73 -10.75 37.83
CA SER A 372 -2.28 -10.90 36.44
C SER A 372 -3.21 -11.82 35.65
N GLU A 373 -4.51 -11.74 35.88
CA GLU A 373 -5.50 -12.42 35.05
C GLU A 373 -5.73 -11.58 33.77
N ASP A 374 -4.94 -11.88 32.72
CA ASP A 374 -5.32 -11.80 31.27
C ASP A 374 -4.11 -11.75 30.31
N TRP A 375 -2.92 -12.17 30.73
CA TRP A 375 -1.79 -12.38 29.81
C TRP A 375 -1.65 -13.87 29.44
N PRO A 376 -1.78 -14.27 28.16
CA PRO A 376 -1.50 -15.64 27.77
C PRO A 376 0.00 -15.91 27.89
N THR A 377 0.37 -16.83 28.77
CA THR A 377 1.73 -17.32 28.96
C THR A 377 2.15 -18.11 27.71
N PHE A 378 3.20 -17.66 27.02
CA PHE A 378 3.77 -18.39 25.89
C PHE A 378 4.83 -19.38 26.37
N VAL A 379 4.68 -20.63 25.91
CA VAL A 379 5.68 -21.70 26.02
C VAL A 379 6.73 -21.46 24.94
N GLU A 380 8.00 -21.25 25.33
CA GLU A 380 9.13 -21.26 24.40
C GLU A 380 9.37 -22.67 23.84
N PRO A 381 9.61 -22.84 22.52
CA PRO A 381 10.27 -24.01 22.00
C PRO A 381 11.74 -23.70 21.70
N SER A 382 12.64 -24.26 22.50
CA SER A 382 14.06 -24.38 22.16
C SER A 382 14.21 -25.18 20.86
N LYS A 383 14.71 -24.57 19.78
CA LYS A 383 15.11 -25.28 18.55
C LYS A 383 16.55 -24.91 18.19
N THR A 384 17.43 -25.90 18.21
CA THR A 384 18.80 -25.84 17.67
C THR A 384 18.77 -26.07 16.16
N TRP A 385 19.40 -25.17 15.40
CA TRP A 385 19.62 -25.30 13.96
C TRP A 385 20.98 -25.96 13.69
N GLN A 386 21.05 -26.87 12.71
CA GLN A 386 22.32 -27.36 12.16
C GLN A 386 22.53 -26.74 10.77
N ALA A 387 23.64 -26.01 10.60
CA ALA A 387 24.09 -25.56 9.30
C ALA A 387 24.69 -26.73 8.52
N ILE A 388 24.41 -26.81 7.22
CA ILE A 388 25.11 -27.70 6.29
C ILE A 388 26.21 -26.85 5.65
N ASP A 389 27.47 -27.23 5.84
CA ASP A 389 28.62 -26.49 5.29
C ASP A 389 28.62 -26.51 3.76
N PHE A 390 28.86 -25.33 3.16
CA PHE A 390 29.06 -25.15 1.73
C PHE A 390 30.55 -25.00 1.42
N ASP A 391 31.03 -25.71 0.39
CA ASP A 391 32.42 -25.60 -0.10
C ASP A 391 32.58 -24.36 -1.00
N PRO A 392 33.35 -23.33 -0.59
CA PRO A 392 33.52 -22.11 -1.36
C PRO A 392 34.31 -22.29 -2.66
N ALA A 393 34.99 -23.43 -2.85
CA ALA A 393 35.84 -23.68 -4.02
C ALA A 393 35.07 -23.85 -5.35
N LEU A 394 33.73 -23.94 -5.31
CA LEU A 394 32.89 -24.04 -6.51
C LEU A 394 32.51 -22.70 -7.15
N TYR A 395 32.88 -21.57 -6.54
CA TYR A 395 32.55 -20.23 -7.00
C TYR A 395 33.81 -19.42 -7.35
N SER A 396 34.56 -19.86 -8.37
CA SER A 396 35.51 -18.97 -9.04
C SER A 396 35.50 -19.18 -10.55
N SER A 397 34.73 -18.37 -11.27
CA SER A 397 35.10 -17.96 -12.62
C SER A 397 34.37 -16.67 -13.00
N SER A 398 35.15 -15.63 -13.29
CA SER A 398 34.71 -14.41 -13.95
C SER A 398 34.33 -14.70 -15.40
N SER A 399 33.07 -14.49 -15.77
CA SER A 399 32.64 -14.19 -17.14
C SER A 399 31.14 -13.93 -17.13
N ASP A 400 30.73 -12.84 -17.78
CA ASP A 400 29.35 -12.55 -18.15
C ASP A 400 28.76 -13.70 -19.00
N ASP A 401 27.44 -13.85 -18.91
CA ASP A 401 26.55 -14.92 -19.43
C ASP A 401 26.40 -16.19 -18.57
N VAL A 402 25.43 -16.15 -17.63
CA VAL A 402 24.92 -17.34 -16.92
C VAL A 402 23.55 -17.73 -17.48
N GLU A 403 23.49 -18.81 -18.25
CA GLU A 403 22.25 -19.54 -18.54
C GLU A 403 21.67 -20.13 -17.24
N LEU A 404 20.42 -19.80 -16.91
CA LEU A 404 19.65 -20.31 -15.76
C LEU A 404 19.45 -21.84 -15.75
N SER A 405 19.94 -22.58 -16.75
CA SER A 405 19.83 -24.04 -16.87
C SER A 405 20.89 -24.82 -16.07
N LYS A 406 21.87 -24.15 -15.43
CA LYS A 406 23.03 -24.79 -14.77
C LYS A 406 23.05 -24.75 -13.23
N PHE A 407 21.93 -24.49 -12.55
CA PHE A 407 21.90 -24.67 -11.10
C PHE A 407 22.00 -26.17 -10.74
N PRO A 408 22.92 -26.58 -9.85
CA PRO A 408 22.97 -27.97 -9.40
C PRO A 408 21.69 -28.30 -8.65
N ARG A 409 20.94 -29.29 -9.14
CA ARG A 409 19.82 -29.88 -8.39
C ARG A 409 20.39 -30.51 -7.12
N VAL A 410 20.03 -29.97 -5.96
CA VAL A 410 20.32 -30.60 -4.67
C VAL A 410 19.68 -31.98 -4.66
N ARG A 411 20.50 -33.04 -4.69
CA ARG A 411 20.02 -34.42 -4.55
C ARG A 411 20.02 -34.78 -3.07
N ILE A 412 18.84 -34.85 -2.48
CA ILE A 412 18.65 -35.44 -1.15
C ILE A 412 18.82 -36.97 -1.30
N PRO A 413 19.67 -37.63 -0.50
CA PRO A 413 19.79 -39.09 -0.51
C PRO A 413 18.43 -39.76 -0.27
N ALA A 414 18.12 -40.81 -1.03
CA ALA A 414 16.80 -41.45 -1.02
C ALA A 414 16.42 -42.08 0.34
N ASP A 415 17.41 -42.30 1.21
CA ASP A 415 17.32 -42.87 2.53
C ASP A 415 17.30 -41.81 3.65
N TRP A 416 17.45 -40.53 3.32
CA TRP A 416 17.40 -39.47 4.32
C TRP A 416 15.96 -39.27 4.84
N ARG A 417 15.81 -39.28 6.16
CA ARG A 417 14.54 -39.04 6.86
C ARG A 417 14.77 -37.89 7.86
N PRO A 418 13.94 -36.83 7.85
CA PRO A 418 14.03 -35.83 8.89
C PRO A 418 13.67 -36.45 10.26
N PRO A 419 14.24 -35.95 11.37
CA PRO A 419 13.84 -36.36 12.71
C PRO A 419 12.34 -36.15 12.95
N PRO A 420 11.69 -36.94 13.80
CA PRO A 420 10.29 -36.74 14.16
C PRO A 420 10.07 -35.32 14.70
N GLY A 421 9.20 -34.54 14.05
CA GLY A 421 8.87 -33.17 14.44
C GLY A 421 9.71 -32.06 13.77
N ALA A 422 10.62 -32.40 12.85
CA ALA A 422 11.32 -31.40 12.04
C ALA A 422 10.51 -31.01 10.78
N GLU A 423 10.34 -29.71 10.56
CA GLU A 423 9.81 -29.16 9.30
C GLU A 423 10.96 -28.93 8.31
N VAL A 424 10.76 -29.32 7.05
CA VAL A 424 11.73 -29.13 5.97
C VAL A 424 11.21 -28.02 5.05
N ALA A 425 11.92 -26.89 4.99
CA ALA A 425 11.64 -25.83 4.04
C ALA A 425 12.70 -25.85 2.91
N LEU A 426 12.24 -25.90 1.66
CA LEU A 426 13.11 -25.72 0.49
C LEU A 426 13.14 -24.23 0.14
N ILE A 427 14.27 -23.58 0.41
CA ILE A 427 14.46 -22.16 0.11
C ILE A 427 14.92 -22.02 -1.35
N SER A 428 14.23 -21.19 -2.12
CA SER A 428 14.59 -20.85 -3.50
C SER A 428 15.83 -19.93 -3.53
N PRO A 429 16.77 -20.10 -4.48
CA PRO A 429 18.02 -19.32 -4.53
C PRO A 429 17.87 -17.80 -4.74
N LYS A 430 16.66 -17.28 -4.96
CA LYS A 430 16.44 -15.84 -5.18
C LYS A 430 16.68 -14.97 -3.94
N ALA A 431 16.90 -15.55 -2.76
CA ALA A 431 17.06 -14.81 -1.50
C ALA A 431 18.50 -14.37 -1.17
N PHE A 432 19.49 -14.58 -2.06
CA PHE A 432 20.92 -14.35 -1.76
C PHE A 432 21.64 -13.32 -2.65
N LEU A 433 20.91 -12.53 -3.44
CA LEU A 433 21.51 -11.43 -4.21
C LEU A 433 20.89 -10.10 -3.80
N ALA A 434 21.23 -9.68 -2.59
CA ALA A 434 21.18 -8.29 -2.15
C ALA A 434 22.12 -8.17 -0.94
N ASP A 435 23.40 -7.96 -1.25
CA ASP A 435 24.35 -7.17 -0.45
C ASP A 435 25.41 -6.62 -1.42
#